data_AF-A0A9E0VGB7-F1
#
_entry.id   AF-A0A9E0VGB7-F1
#
_cell.length_a   1.000
_cell.length_b   1.000
_cell.length_c   1.000
_cell.angle_alpha   90.00
_cell.angle_beta   90.00
_cell.angle_gamma   90.00
#
_symmetry.space_group_name_H-M   'P 1'
#
loop_
_entity.id
_entity.type
_entity.pdbx_description
1 polymer ?
#
loop_
_entity_poly.entity_id
_entity_poly.type
_entity_poly.pdbx_seq_one_letter_code
_entity_poly.pdbx_strand_id
1 'polypeptide(L)'
;MPEVLEIEQAESEEIEAAEPKWDSWTVEIPSEIIQAQGLANGTLVTLTYNAGKIESEIITPSLKLSDISNRILEKRREVHEELKRLGD
;
A
#
# COMPACT_ATOMS: atom_id res chain seq x y z
N MET A 1 -53.49 43.42 0.31
CA MET A 1 -52.22 43.17 -0.40
C MET A 1 -51.53 42.04 0.37
N PRO A 2 -51.27 40.86 -0.23
CA PRO A 2 -50.58 39.80 0.48
C PRO A 2 -49.08 40.07 0.53
N GLU A 3 -48.48 39.91 1.71
CA GLU A 3 -47.04 39.98 1.92
C GLU A 3 -46.39 38.76 1.26
N VAL A 4 -45.47 39.02 0.34
CA VAL A 4 -44.66 38.00 -0.33
C VAL A 4 -43.53 37.65 0.63
N LEU A 5 -43.56 36.44 1.19
CA LEU A 5 -42.44 35.86 1.94
C LEU A 5 -41.32 35.54 0.96
N GLU A 6 -40.23 36.34 1.02
CA GLU A 6 -38.99 36.06 0.32
C GLU A 6 -38.36 34.80 0.93
N ILE A 7 -38.35 33.71 0.16
CA ILE A 7 -37.64 32.49 0.51
C ILE A 7 -36.17 32.78 0.21
N GLU A 8 -35.39 33.13 1.25
CA GLU A 8 -33.93 33.16 1.15
C GLU A 8 -33.44 31.78 0.70
N GLN A 9 -32.87 31.74 -0.51
CA GLN A 9 -32.22 30.56 -1.04
C GLN A 9 -31.00 30.26 -0.17
N ALA A 10 -31.12 29.22 0.66
CA ALA A 10 -29.97 28.65 1.34
C ALA A 10 -29.04 28.05 0.28
N GLU A 11 -27.93 28.75 0.00
CA GLU A 11 -26.82 28.23 -0.79
C GLU A 11 -26.39 26.89 -0.19
N SER A 12 -26.62 25.82 -0.94
CA SER A 12 -26.17 24.49 -0.58
C SER A 12 -24.69 24.44 -0.93
N GLU A 13 -23.82 24.68 0.04
CA GLU A 13 -22.39 24.38 -0.12
C GLU A 13 -22.28 22.87 -0.43
N GLU A 14 -21.90 22.55 -1.67
CA GLU A 14 -21.46 21.22 -2.05
C GLU A 14 -20.22 20.91 -1.20
N ILE A 15 -20.43 20.14 -0.12
CA ILE A 15 -19.33 19.55 0.63
C ILE A 15 -18.68 18.55 -0.32
N GLU A 16 -17.62 18.98 -1.00
CA GLU A 16 -16.69 18.12 -1.72
C GLU A 16 -16.26 17.03 -0.73
N ALA A 17 -16.76 15.82 -0.90
CA ALA A 17 -16.47 14.72 -0.01
C ALA A 17 -14.97 14.44 -0.10
N ALA A 18 -14.21 14.94 0.88
CA ALA A 18 -12.79 14.71 0.98
C ALA A 18 -12.53 13.21 0.86
N GLU A 19 -11.71 12.81 -0.12
CA GLU A 19 -11.32 11.41 -0.28
C GLU A 19 -10.81 10.89 1.07
N PRO A 20 -11.26 9.71 1.53
CA PRO A 20 -10.82 9.18 2.80
C PRO A 20 -9.30 9.02 2.75
N LYS A 21 -8.59 9.85 3.54
CA LYS A 21 -7.16 9.70 3.74
C LYS A 21 -6.91 8.38 4.47
N TRP A 22 -6.47 7.39 3.74
CA TRP A 22 -5.95 6.15 4.30
C TRP A 22 -4.46 6.34 4.52
N ASP A 23 -4.03 6.16 5.76
CA ASP A 23 -2.61 6.06 6.07
C ASP A 23 -2.25 4.57 6.06
N SER A 24 -1.37 4.16 5.14
CA SER A 24 -0.95 2.77 5.00
C SER A 24 0.57 2.67 5.04
N TRP A 25 1.06 1.67 5.78
CA TRP A 25 2.48 1.37 5.91
C TRP A 25 2.70 -0.11 5.68
N THR A 26 3.70 -0.44 4.86
CA THR A 26 4.19 -1.81 4.72
C THR A 26 5.47 -1.95 5.53
N VAL A 27 5.51 -2.94 6.42
CA VAL A 27 6.67 -3.22 7.27
C VAL A 27 7.11 -4.68 7.10
N GLU A 28 8.42 -4.89 7.18
CA GLU A 28 9.00 -6.23 7.24
C GLU A 28 8.74 -6.85 8.62
N ILE A 29 8.36 -8.12 8.62
CA ILE A 29 8.20 -8.88 9.86
C ILE A 29 9.59 -9.34 10.32
N PRO A 30 9.98 -9.10 11.58
CA PRO A 30 11.24 -9.61 12.13
C PRO A 30 11.37 -11.13 11.98
N SER A 31 12.59 -11.59 11.72
CA SER A 31 12.88 -13.01 11.41
C SER A 31 12.46 -13.98 12.52
N GLU A 32 12.52 -13.54 13.78
CA GLU A 32 12.14 -14.30 14.96
C GLU A 32 10.64 -14.59 14.97
N ILE A 33 9.83 -13.61 14.53
CA ILE A 33 8.37 -13.74 14.43
C ILE A 33 8.00 -14.61 13.24
N ILE A 34 8.68 -14.43 12.10
CA ILE A 34 8.48 -15.26 10.90
C ILE A 34 8.66 -16.75 11.26
N GLN A 35 9.73 -17.08 11.96
CA GLN A 35 10.01 -18.46 12.38
C GLN A 35 8.98 -18.99 13.38
N ALA A 36 8.62 -18.19 14.39
CA ALA A 36 7.64 -18.59 15.40
C ALA A 36 6.23 -18.85 14.81
N GLN A 37 5.86 -18.13 13.75
CA GLN A 37 4.56 -18.23 13.10
C GLN A 37 4.54 -19.15 11.87
N GLY A 38 5.69 -19.74 11.50
CA GLY A 38 5.81 -20.60 10.32
C GLY A 38 5.58 -19.87 8.99
N LEU A 39 5.86 -18.57 8.94
CA LEU A 39 5.73 -17.74 7.74
C LEU A 39 6.97 -17.88 6.85
N ALA A 40 6.84 -17.50 5.57
CA ALA A 40 7.98 -17.49 4.66
C ALA A 40 8.90 -16.28 4.92
N ASN A 41 10.21 -16.45 4.76
CA ASN A 41 11.14 -15.32 4.78
C ASN A 41 10.78 -14.28 3.71
N GLY A 42 10.83 -13.00 4.06
CA GLY A 42 10.39 -11.91 3.19
C GLY A 42 8.87 -11.67 3.21
N THR A 43 8.16 -12.25 4.18
CA THR A 43 6.74 -11.89 4.43
C THR A 43 6.66 -10.46 4.96
N LEU A 44 5.77 -9.68 4.36
CA LEU A 44 5.48 -8.30 4.73
C LEU A 44 4.12 -8.23 5.40
N VAL A 45 3.92 -7.21 6.23
CA VAL A 45 2.59 -6.84 6.73
C VAL A 45 2.28 -5.41 6.34
N THR A 46 1.12 -5.22 5.74
CA THR A 46 0.56 -3.90 5.46
C THR A 46 -0.40 -3.55 6.58
N LEU A 47 -0.18 -2.41 7.21
CA LEU A 47 -1.04 -1.83 8.23
C LEU A 47 -1.76 -0.63 7.62
N THR A 48 -3.08 -0.66 7.61
CA THR A 48 -3.91 0.41 7.06
C THR A 48 -4.76 0.99 8.17
N TYR A 49 -4.61 2.29 8.42
CA TYR A 49 -5.47 3.03 9.33
C TYR A 49 -6.64 3.64 8.54
N ASN A 50 -7.85 3.26 8.91
CA ASN A 50 -9.07 3.76 8.29
C ASN A 50 -10.15 3.96 9.35
N ALA A 51 -10.71 5.17 9.42
CA ALA A 51 -11.85 5.51 10.28
C ALA A 51 -11.71 5.06 11.76
N GLY A 52 -10.52 5.22 12.36
CA GLY A 52 -10.28 4.84 13.76
C GLY A 52 -9.93 3.37 13.99
N LYS A 53 -9.77 2.58 12.92
CA LYS A 53 -9.39 1.17 12.99
C LYS A 53 -8.07 0.93 12.25
N ILE A 54 -7.29 0.00 12.77
CA ILE A 54 -6.11 -0.54 12.10
C ILE A 54 -6.48 -1.90 11.53
N GLU A 55 -6.35 -2.04 10.22
CA GLU A 55 -6.48 -3.31 9.50
C GLU A 55 -5.08 -3.80 9.12
N SER A 56 -4.87 -5.11 9.15
CA SER A 56 -3.58 -5.72 8.81
C SER A 56 -3.75 -6.79 7.74
N GLU A 57 -2.92 -6.74 6.71
CA GLU A 57 -2.85 -7.76 5.66
C GLU A 57 -1.44 -8.36 5.60
N ILE A 58 -1.35 -9.70 5.60
CA ILE A 58 -0.09 -10.42 5.48
C ILE A 58 0.17 -10.73 4.00
N ILE A 59 1.28 -10.22 3.48
CA ILE A 59 1.71 -10.43 2.11
C ILE A 59 2.84 -11.46 2.12
N THR A 60 2.51 -12.69 1.74
CA THR A 60 3.50 -13.77 1.64
C THR A 60 4.15 -13.75 0.25
N PRO A 61 5.49 -13.88 0.14
CA PRO A 61 6.17 -13.93 -1.14
C PRO A 61 5.69 -15.12 -1.99
N SER A 62 5.39 -14.85 -3.26
CA SER A 62 4.97 -15.88 -4.20
C SER A 62 6.18 -16.62 -4.78
N LEU A 63 6.22 -17.94 -4.59
CA LEU A 63 7.25 -18.81 -5.17
C LEU A 63 7.31 -18.67 -6.70
N LYS A 64 6.15 -18.56 -7.37
CA LYS A 64 6.08 -18.39 -8.82
C LYS A 64 6.71 -17.07 -9.29
N LEU A 65 6.50 -15.98 -8.54
CA LEU A 65 7.09 -14.68 -8.88
C LEU A 65 8.59 -14.66 -8.61
N SER A 66 9.05 -15.37 -7.58
CA SER A 66 10.47 -15.58 -7.31
C SER A 66 11.16 -16.28 -8.48
N ASP A 67 10.58 -17.37 -8.98
CA ASP A 67 11.15 -18.12 -10.13
C ASP A 67 11.24 -17.27 -11.40
N ILE A 68 10.19 -16.48 -11.69
CA ILE A 68 10.17 -15.57 -12.85
C ILE A 68 11.26 -14.50 -12.68
N SER A 69 11.35 -13.90 -11.49
CA SER A 69 12.33 -12.85 -11.18
C SER A 69 13.76 -13.39 -11.33
N ASN A 70 14.04 -14.57 -10.79
CA ASN A 70 15.31 -15.26 -10.93
C ASN A 70 15.65 -15.52 -12.41
N ARG A 71 14.67 -15.99 -13.21
CA ARG A 71 14.89 -16.23 -14.65
C ARG A 71 15.21 -14.94 -15.42
N ILE A 72 14.61 -13.81 -15.03
CA ILE A 72 14.90 -12.51 -15.64
C ILE A 72 16.31 -12.04 -15.24
N LEU A 73 16.67 -12.16 -13.96
CA LEU A 73 17.99 -11.86 -13.43
C LEU A 73 19.07 -12.69 -14.14
N GLU A 74 18.88 -14.01 -14.28
CA GLU A 74 19.83 -14.89 -14.96
C GLU A 74 20.08 -14.43 -16.40
N LYS A 75 19.01 -14.09 -17.14
CA LYS A 75 19.10 -13.62 -18.52
C LYS A 75 19.78 -12.26 -18.68
N ARG A 76 19.78 -11.44 -17.63
CA ARG A 76 20.30 -10.07 -17.65
C ARG A 76 21.46 -9.88 -16.66
N ARG A 77 22.09 -10.97 -16.22
CA ARG A 77 23.10 -10.94 -15.15
C ARG A 77 24.28 -10.04 -15.52
N GLU A 78 24.79 -10.14 -16.74
CA GLU A 78 25.90 -9.29 -17.20
C GLU A 78 25.57 -7.80 -17.14
N VAL A 79 24.39 -7.42 -17.63
CA VAL A 79 23.92 -6.02 -17.58
C VAL A 79 23.70 -5.56 -16.13
N HIS A 80 23.17 -6.43 -15.27
CA HIS A 80 22.95 -6.12 -13.87
C HIS A 80 24.26 -5.85 -13.13
N GLU A 81 25.28 -6.70 -13.31
CA GLU A 81 26.60 -6.53 -12.70
C GLU A 81 27.32 -5.28 -13.25
N GLU A 82 27.17 -4.99 -14.55
CA GLU A 82 27.74 -3.78 -15.12
C GLU A 82 27.09 -2.50 -14.58
N LEU A 83 25.76 -2.49 -14.41
CA LEU A 83 25.05 -1.38 -13.77
C LEU A 83 25.45 -1.22 -12.30
N LYS A 84 25.63 -2.32 -11.57
CA LYS A 84 26.07 -2.30 -10.18
C LYS A 84 27.47 -1.69 -10.05
N ARG A 85 28.41 -2.09 -10.92
CA ARG A 85 29.76 -1.52 -10.98
C ARG A 85 29.79 -0.03 -11.32
N LEU A 86 28.83 0.47 -12.10
CA LEU A 86 28.74 1.89 -12.49
C LEU A 86 28.03 2.77 -11.44
N GLY A 87 27.20 2.16 -10.60
CA GLY A 87 26.43 2.85 -9.56
C GLY A 87 27.10 2.87 -8.17
N ASP A 88 27.99 1.91 -7.90
CA ASP A 88 28.98 1.99 -6.81
C ASP A 88 30.12 2.97 -7.16
#